data_AF-A0A2W4LGX1-F1
#
_entry.id   AF-A0A2W4LGX1-F1
#
_cell.length_a   1.000
_cell.length_b   1.000
_cell.length_c   1.000
_cell.angle_alpha   90.00
_cell.angle_beta   90.00
_cell.angle_gamma   90.00
#
_symmetry.space_group_name_H-M   'P 1'
#
loop_
_entity.id
_entity.type
_entity.pdbx_description
1 polymer ?
#
loop_
_entity_poly.entity_id
_entity_poly.type
_entity_poly.pdbx_seq_one_letter_code
_entity_poly.pdbx_strand_id
1 'polypeptide(L)'
;MNSTLLSTNPPASLSETTAEPADDGALVAALVQGSAEAWRELETRYARLILGCITRVLSRAGSVRPDDVREVQATLYLELLQRDRHKLRSFSPDRGTRFGTWLGMLATNAAHDFLRRGRRHPRPEPLDCPEEVRSTARDPSGLAAPRESPPRPGQAPAD
;
A
#
# COMPACT_ATOMS: atom_id res chain seq x y z
N MET A 1 4.13 33.25 20.53
CA MET A 1 4.23 32.25 19.44
C MET A 1 4.56 30.95 20.11
N ASN A 2 3.54 30.14 20.38
CA ASN A 2 3.60 29.09 21.38
C ASN A 2 3.86 27.77 20.64
N SER A 3 5.12 27.34 20.61
CA SER A 3 5.50 26.02 20.08
C SER A 3 5.04 24.95 21.06
N THR A 4 3.94 24.30 20.72
CA THR A 4 3.44 23.12 21.42
C THR A 4 4.49 22.01 21.37
N LEU A 5 5.07 21.74 22.53
CA LEU A 5 5.87 20.56 22.82
C LEU A 5 5.04 19.32 22.49
N LEU A 6 5.41 18.60 21.44
CA LEU A 6 4.91 17.26 21.16
C LEU A 6 5.57 16.28 22.15
N SER A 7 5.17 16.37 23.41
CA SER A 7 5.38 15.32 24.39
C SER A 7 4.26 14.31 24.22
N THR A 8 4.53 13.18 23.57
CA THR A 8 3.71 12.00 23.77
C THR A 8 4.57 10.74 23.67
N ASN A 9 4.94 10.29 24.87
CA ASN A 9 5.17 8.92 25.27
C ASN A 9 6.54 8.29 24.92
N PRO A 10 7.30 7.81 25.92
CA PRO A 10 8.44 6.93 25.67
C PRO A 10 8.01 5.68 24.90
N PRO A 11 8.86 5.10 24.04
CA PRO A 11 8.55 3.83 23.40
C PRO A 11 8.43 2.77 24.50
N ALA A 12 7.18 2.39 24.80
CA ALA A 12 6.84 1.28 25.65
C ALA A 12 7.68 0.07 25.24
N SER A 13 8.40 -0.47 26.23
CA SER A 13 9.29 -1.63 26.18
C SER A 13 8.91 -2.60 25.08
N LEU A 14 9.56 -2.46 23.92
CA LEU A 14 9.62 -3.52 22.93
C LEU A 14 10.45 -4.60 23.61
N SER A 15 9.79 -5.69 23.99
CA SER A 15 10.45 -6.89 24.47
C SER A 15 11.71 -7.11 23.67
N GLU A 16 12.85 -6.98 24.34
CA GLU A 16 14.16 -7.22 23.77
C GLU A 16 14.12 -8.64 23.22
N THR A 17 13.89 -8.74 21.92
CA THR A 17 14.18 -9.97 21.20
C THR A 17 15.67 -10.12 21.36
N THR A 18 16.08 -11.04 22.22
CA THR A 18 17.44 -11.54 22.42
C THR A 18 17.95 -12.02 21.08
N ALA A 19 18.46 -11.08 20.30
CA ALA A 19 18.98 -11.31 18.99
C ALA A 19 20.32 -10.58 19.01
N GLU A 20 21.37 -11.39 19.13
CA GLU A 20 22.76 -10.98 19.37
C GLU A 20 23.11 -9.68 18.62
N PRO A 21 23.62 -8.65 19.32
CA PRO A 21 23.92 -7.34 18.75
C PRO A 21 25.10 -7.35 17.77
N ALA A 22 25.83 -8.45 17.68
CA ALA A 22 27.09 -8.55 16.93
C ALA A 22 26.91 -8.54 15.40
N ASP A 23 25.71 -8.81 14.87
CA ASP A 23 25.52 -9.07 13.43
C ASP A 23 24.54 -8.11 12.71
N ASP A 24 23.90 -7.19 13.45
CA ASP A 24 22.96 -6.21 12.88
C ASP A 24 23.66 -5.31 11.84
N GLY A 25 24.92 -4.92 12.10
CA GLY A 25 25.70 -4.08 11.18
C GLY A 25 26.04 -4.78 9.87
N ALA A 26 26.44 -6.05 9.93
CA ALA A 26 26.74 -6.86 8.75
C ALA A 26 25.49 -7.13 7.93
N LEU A 27 24.37 -7.42 8.60
CA LEU A 27 23.06 -7.60 7.97
C LEU A 27 22.64 -6.33 7.20
N VAL A 28 22.76 -5.15 7.81
CA VAL A 28 22.44 -3.88 7.15
C VAL A 28 23.34 -3.63 5.94
N ALA A 29 24.65 -3.87 6.08
CA ALA A 29 25.59 -3.70 4.96
C ALA A 29 25.23 -4.61 3.78
N ALA A 30 24.86 -5.87 4.05
CA ALA A 30 24.42 -6.82 3.04
C ALA A 30 23.06 -6.45 2.42
N LEU A 31 22.13 -5.89 3.20
CA LEU A 31 20.86 -5.33 2.71
C LEU A 31 21.10 -4.13 1.78
N VAL A 32 22.03 -3.24 2.12
CA VAL A 32 22.41 -2.09 1.26
C VAL A 32 23.02 -2.56 -0.07
N GLN A 33 23.77 -3.67 -0.05
CA GLN A 33 24.31 -4.31 -1.26
C GLN A 33 23.24 -5.03 -2.09
N GLY A 34 22.05 -5.26 -1.54
CA GLY A 34 20.94 -5.93 -2.23
C GLY A 34 21.02 -7.45 -2.20
N SER A 35 21.70 -8.03 -1.19
CA SER A 35 21.75 -9.48 -1.02
C SER A 35 20.36 -10.05 -0.73
N ALA A 36 19.93 -11.03 -1.52
CA ALA A 36 18.67 -11.74 -1.31
C ALA A 36 18.67 -12.57 -0.01
N GLU A 37 19.83 -13.05 0.41
CA GLU A 37 19.98 -13.83 1.66
C GLU A 37 19.77 -12.93 2.88
N ALA A 38 20.35 -11.73 2.86
CA ALA A 38 20.15 -10.73 3.90
C ALA A 38 18.68 -10.30 3.99
N TRP A 39 17.97 -10.22 2.86
CA TRP A 39 16.54 -9.96 2.86
C TRP A 39 15.72 -11.09 3.51
N ARG A 40 16.05 -12.35 3.23
CA ARG A 40 15.39 -13.49 3.90
C ARG A 40 15.64 -13.50 5.40
N GLU A 41 16.85 -13.17 5.83
CA GLU A 41 17.19 -13.06 7.25
C GLU A 41 16.41 -11.92 7.91
N LEU A 42 16.29 -10.77 7.25
CA LEU A 42 15.45 -9.65 7.70
C LEU A 42 14.00 -10.09 7.90
N GLU A 43 13.40 -10.76 6.91
CA GLU A 43 12.02 -11.24 7.01
C GLU A 43 11.88 -12.28 8.13
N THR A 44 12.78 -13.26 8.20
CA THR A 44 12.70 -14.34 9.20
C THR A 44 12.79 -13.80 10.62
N ARG A 45 13.74 -12.90 10.88
CA ARG A 45 14.04 -12.37 12.22
C ARG A 45 13.12 -11.23 12.64
N TYR A 46 12.75 -10.33 11.73
CA TYR A 46 12.06 -9.09 12.08
C TYR A 46 10.62 -8.98 11.57
N ALA A 47 10.13 -9.88 10.70
CA ALA A 47 8.73 -9.79 10.24
C ALA A 47 7.73 -9.82 11.40
N ARG A 48 7.95 -10.67 12.40
CA ARG A 48 7.08 -10.73 13.59
C ARG A 48 7.06 -9.42 14.38
N LEU A 49 8.20 -8.77 14.52
CA LEU A 49 8.32 -7.47 15.20
C LEU A 49 7.58 -6.38 14.40
N ILE A 50 7.82 -6.30 13.09
CA ILE A 50 7.15 -5.35 12.19
C ILE A 50 5.63 -5.54 12.27
N LEU A 51 5.15 -6.77 12.10
CA LEU A 51 3.73 -7.09 12.15
C LEU A 51 3.12 -6.73 13.50
N GLY A 52 3.82 -7.02 14.60
CA GLY A 52 3.39 -6.67 15.96
C GLY A 52 3.28 -5.17 16.18
N CYS A 53 4.23 -4.38 15.67
CA CYS A 53 4.20 -2.91 15.72
C CYS A 53 3.02 -2.36 14.90
N ILE A 54 2.86 -2.79 13.64
CA ILE A 54 1.79 -2.33 12.75
C ILE A 54 0.42 -2.64 13.34
N THR A 55 0.19 -3.91 13.71
CA THR A 55 -1.09 -4.36 14.28
C THR A 55 -1.44 -3.55 15.51
N ARG A 56 -0.47 -3.32 16.40
CA ARG A 56 -0.65 -2.54 17.62
C ARG A 56 -1.05 -1.07 17.37
N VAL A 57 -0.57 -0.45 16.29
CA VAL A 57 -0.95 0.92 15.91
C VAL A 57 -2.34 0.92 15.29
N LEU A 58 -2.60 0.03 14.34
CA LEU A 58 -3.89 -0.06 13.67
C LEU A 58 -5.02 -0.41 14.65
N SER A 59 -4.79 -1.32 15.59
CA SER A 59 -5.80 -1.72 16.60
C SER A 59 -6.21 -0.58 17.53
N ARG A 60 -5.34 0.41 17.74
CA ARG A 60 -5.70 1.61 18.50
C ARG A 60 -6.56 2.59 17.70
N ALA A 61 -6.50 2.53 16.37
CA ALA A 61 -7.22 3.43 15.50
C ALA A 61 -8.65 2.94 15.16
N GLY A 62 -8.94 1.65 15.34
CA GLY A 62 -10.27 1.07 15.12
C GLY A 62 -10.23 -0.39 14.68
N SER A 63 -11.24 -0.81 13.92
CA SER A 63 -11.32 -2.17 13.36
C SER A 63 -10.20 -2.39 12.35
N VAL A 64 -9.35 -3.37 12.62
CA VAL A 64 -8.21 -3.75 11.76
C VAL A 64 -8.62 -4.91 10.88
N ARG A 65 -8.43 -4.80 9.57
CA ARG A 65 -8.50 -5.95 8.66
C ARG A 65 -7.10 -6.55 8.51
N PRO A 66 -6.99 -7.88 8.34
CA PRO A 66 -5.70 -8.51 8.06
C PRO A 66 -5.02 -7.95 6.80
N ASP A 67 -5.82 -7.52 5.81
CA ASP A 67 -5.32 -6.89 4.59
C ASP A 67 -4.65 -5.53 4.85
N ASP A 68 -5.15 -4.74 5.80
CA ASP A 68 -4.54 -3.45 6.15
C ASP A 68 -3.12 -3.64 6.71
N VAL A 69 -2.93 -4.68 7.53
CA VAL A 69 -1.61 -5.01 8.09
C VAL A 69 -0.63 -5.38 6.98
N ARG A 70 -1.07 -6.20 6.01
CA ARG A 70 -0.25 -6.61 4.86
C ARG A 70 0.08 -5.42 3.95
N GLU A 71 -0.87 -4.53 3.71
CA GLU A 71 -0.69 -3.33 2.89
C GLU A 71 0.37 -2.40 3.50
N VAL A 72 0.30 -2.15 4.82
CA VAL A 72 1.30 -1.35 5.53
C VAL A 72 2.67 -2.01 5.49
N GLN A 73 2.73 -3.34 5.69
CA GLN A 73 3.99 -4.08 5.62
C GLN A 73 4.63 -3.98 4.23
N ALA A 74 3.84 -4.20 3.16
CA ALA A 74 4.30 -4.08 1.79
C ALA A 74 4.79 -2.67 1.47
N THR A 75 4.06 -1.64 1.95
CA THR A 75 4.45 -0.24 1.80
C THR A 75 5.79 0.04 2.49
N LEU A 76 5.99 -0.47 3.71
CA LEU A 76 7.25 -0.33 4.43
C LEU A 76 8.41 -0.97 3.66
N TYR A 77 8.25 -2.20 3.17
CA TYR A 77 9.29 -2.88 2.39
C TYR A 77 9.59 -2.16 1.08
N LEU A 78 8.56 -1.65 0.41
CA LEU A 78 8.73 -0.84 -0.78
C LEU A 78 9.52 0.43 -0.45
N GLU A 79 9.21 1.14 0.63
CA GLU A 79 9.95 2.34 1.05
C GLU A 79 11.41 2.04 1.45
N LEU A 80 11.69 0.84 1.98
CA LEU A 80 13.05 0.40 2.27
C LEU A 80 13.85 0.13 0.99
N LEU A 81 13.20 -0.39 -0.05
CA LEU A 81 13.83 -0.73 -1.34
C LEU A 81 13.88 0.46 -2.32
N GLN A 82 12.95 1.41 -2.19
CA GLN A 82 12.87 2.60 -3.04
C GLN A 82 14.13 3.48 -2.93
N ARG A 83 14.40 4.23 -4.00
CA ARG A 83 15.51 5.21 -4.10
C ARG A 83 16.86 4.63 -3.70
N ASP A 84 17.25 3.51 -4.31
CA ASP A 84 18.54 2.84 -4.05
C ASP A 84 18.81 2.53 -2.57
N ARG A 85 17.74 2.14 -1.84
CA ARG A 85 17.85 1.80 -0.41
C ARG A 85 18.38 2.97 0.43
N HIS A 86 18.00 4.20 0.07
CA HIS A 86 18.45 5.42 0.75
C HIS A 86 18.16 5.41 2.26
N LYS A 87 17.00 4.86 2.67
CA LYS A 87 16.66 4.71 4.09
C LYS A 87 17.62 3.76 4.82
N LEU A 88 18.00 2.65 4.19
CA LEU A 88 18.98 1.71 4.74
C LEU A 88 20.39 2.32 4.80
N ARG A 89 20.78 3.14 3.82
CA ARG A 89 22.04 3.90 3.85
C ARG A 89 22.07 5.00 4.91
N SER A 90 20.90 5.52 5.28
CA SER A 90 20.75 6.53 6.33
C SER A 90 20.83 5.93 7.73
N PHE A 91 20.70 4.60 7.85
CA PHE A 91 20.93 3.91 9.11
C PHE A 91 22.44 3.81 9.34
N SER A 92 22.92 4.53 10.36
CA SER A 92 24.29 4.42 10.83
C SER A 92 24.28 3.67 12.17
N PRO A 93 24.85 2.45 12.25
CA PRO A 93 24.94 1.71 13.52
C PRO A 93 25.75 2.49 14.57
N ASP A 94 26.63 3.39 14.14
CA ASP A 94 27.43 4.28 14.99
C ASP A 94 26.59 5.26 15.83
N ARG A 95 25.32 5.49 15.47
CA ARG A 95 24.41 6.34 16.27
C ARG A 95 23.82 5.62 17.49
N GLY A 96 24.21 4.37 17.74
CA GLY A 96 23.80 3.62 18.95
C GLY A 96 22.35 3.15 18.96
N THR A 97 21.62 3.26 17.85
CA THR A 97 20.24 2.75 17.74
C THR A 97 20.26 1.33 17.18
N ARG A 98 19.74 0.35 17.93
CA ARG A 98 19.60 -1.04 17.45
C ARG A 98 18.74 -1.09 16.18
N PHE A 99 19.08 -1.97 15.26
CA PHE A 99 18.38 -2.08 13.98
C PHE A 99 16.89 -2.41 14.16
N GLY A 100 16.56 -3.32 15.09
CA GLY A 100 15.17 -3.65 15.43
C GLY A 100 14.36 -2.46 15.96
N THR A 101 14.98 -1.57 16.74
CA THR A 101 14.31 -0.35 17.25
C THR A 101 14.02 0.63 16.12
N TRP A 102 15.00 0.85 15.24
CA TRP A 102 14.82 1.71 14.07
C TRP A 102 13.75 1.17 13.12
N LEU A 103 13.72 -0.15 12.91
CA LEU A 103 12.72 -0.81 12.08
C LEU A 103 11.32 -0.73 12.69
N GLY A 104 11.19 -0.89 14.01
CA GLY A 104 9.92 -0.71 14.73
C GLY A 104 9.38 0.73 14.63
N MET A 105 10.28 1.72 14.70
CA MET A 105 9.92 3.13 14.46
C MET A 105 9.42 3.35 13.03
N LEU A 106 10.12 2.82 12.02
CA LEU A 106 9.66 2.91 10.64
C LEU A 106 8.31 2.24 10.41
N ALA A 107 8.09 1.05 10.98
CA ALA A 107 6.82 0.33 10.90
C ALA A 107 5.68 1.13 11.53
N THR A 108 5.94 1.79 12.66
CA THR A 108 4.98 2.68 13.34
C THR A 108 4.64 3.90 12.47
N ASN A 109 5.65 4.55 11.89
CA ASN A 109 5.45 5.69 11.00
C ASN A 109 4.65 5.31 9.75
N ALA A 110 4.96 4.17 9.13
CA ALA A 110 4.21 3.65 7.99
C ALA A 110 2.73 3.39 8.33
N ALA A 111 2.46 2.81 9.51
CA ALA A 111 1.09 2.61 9.98
C ALA A 111 0.33 3.94 10.18
N HIS A 112 0.99 4.94 10.78
CA HIS A 112 0.39 6.28 10.90
C HIS A 112 0.13 6.94 9.54
N ASP A 113 1.03 6.77 8.59
CA ASP A 113 0.85 7.29 7.23
C ASP A 113 -0.32 6.63 6.52
N PHE A 114 -0.49 5.31 6.66
CA PHE A 114 -1.65 4.59 6.15
C PHE A 114 -2.95 5.12 6.76
N LEU A 115 -3.02 5.26 8.09
CA LEU A 115 -4.19 5.84 8.77
C LEU A 115 -4.47 7.27 8.31
N ARG A 116 -3.44 8.09 8.07
CA ARG A 116 -3.58 9.46 7.58
C ARG A 116 -4.06 9.53 6.13
N ARG A 117 -3.76 8.52 5.31
CA ARG A 117 -4.30 8.40 3.94
C ARG A 117 -5.76 7.95 3.97
N GLY A 118 -6.09 6.94 4.78
CA GLY A 118 -7.47 6.43 4.93
C GLY A 118 -8.45 7.48 5.51
N ARG A 119 -7.98 8.40 6.35
CA ARG A 119 -8.80 9.54 6.82
C ARG A 119 -9.08 10.59 5.73
N ARG A 120 -8.18 10.74 4.75
CA ARG A 120 -8.32 11.71 3.65
C ARG A 120 -9.15 11.15 2.49
N HIS A 121 -9.11 9.84 2.28
CA HIS A 121 -9.95 9.13 1.34
C HIS A 121 -10.66 7.99 2.10
N PRO A 122 -11.86 8.23 2.64
CA PRO A 122 -12.70 7.15 3.12
C PRO A 122 -12.84 6.16 1.97
N ARG A 123 -12.41 4.91 2.19
CA ARG A 123 -12.58 3.87 1.17
C ARG A 123 -14.07 3.83 0.83
N PRO A 124 -14.46 3.90 -0.46
CA PRO A 124 -15.85 3.71 -0.81
C PRO A 124 -16.26 2.35 -0.22
N GLU A 125 -17.33 2.39 0.58
CA GLU A 125 -17.94 1.21 1.15
C GLU A 125 -18.13 0.18 0.02
N PRO A 126 -17.79 -1.10 0.22
CA PRO A 126 -18.02 -2.10 -0.81
C PRO A 126 -19.49 -2.00 -1.22
N LEU A 127 -19.74 -1.70 -2.49
CA LEU A 127 -21.10 -1.74 -3.01
C LEU A 127 -21.61 -3.15 -2.74
N ASP A 128 -22.58 -3.25 -1.84
CA ASP A 128 -23.28 -4.49 -1.60
C ASP A 128 -23.79 -5.00 -2.95
N CYS A 129 -23.71 -6.32 -3.11
CA CYS A 129 -23.78 -7.09 -4.35
C CYS A 129 -24.52 -6.39 -5.50
N PRO A 130 -24.01 -6.42 -6.75
CA PRO A 130 -24.76 -5.92 -7.89
C PRO A 130 -26.10 -6.66 -7.93
N GLU A 131 -27.17 -5.98 -7.51
CA GLU A 131 -28.52 -6.37 -7.85
C GLU A 131 -28.48 -6.56 -9.36
N GLU A 132 -28.75 -7.78 -9.81
CA GLU A 132 -28.80 -8.09 -11.23
C GLU A 132 -29.79 -7.11 -11.86
N VAL A 133 -29.26 -6.03 -12.44
CA VAL A 133 -30.01 -5.19 -13.35
C VAL A 133 -30.28 -6.09 -14.53
N ARG A 134 -31.41 -6.81 -14.47
CA ARG A 134 -31.99 -7.47 -15.63
C ARG A 134 -32.22 -6.35 -16.63
N SER A 135 -31.29 -6.23 -17.55
CA SER A 135 -31.39 -5.35 -18.69
C SER A 135 -32.58 -5.84 -19.50
N THR A 136 -33.75 -5.27 -19.22
CA THR A 136 -34.91 -5.34 -20.10
C THR A 136 -34.65 -4.35 -21.23
N ALA A 137 -33.56 -4.58 -21.97
CA ALA A 137 -33.33 -3.92 -23.24
C ALA A 137 -34.44 -4.39 -24.18
N ARG A 138 -35.56 -3.66 -24.15
CA ARG A 138 -36.48 -3.58 -25.28
C ARG A 138 -35.64 -3.04 -26.42
N ASP A 139 -35.35 -3.94 -27.36
CA ASP A 139 -34.59 -3.72 -28.58
C ASP A 139 -35.00 -2.39 -29.25
N PRO A 140 -34.12 -1.37 -29.33
CA PRO A 140 -34.45 -0.09 -29.96
C PRO A 140 -34.26 -0.12 -31.48
N SER A 141 -33.95 -1.27 -32.09
CA SER A 141 -33.54 -1.36 -33.50
C SER A 141 -34.70 -1.34 -34.51
N GLY A 142 -35.94 -1.13 -34.07
CA GLY A 142 -37.13 -1.17 -34.94
C GLY A 142 -37.47 0.13 -35.68
N LEU A 143 -36.74 1.23 -35.48
CA LEU A 143 -37.11 2.54 -36.04
C LEU A 143 -35.98 3.17 -36.87
N ALA A 144 -35.73 2.62 -38.05
CA ALA A 144 -35.04 3.35 -39.11
C ALA A 144 -35.70 3.05 -40.47
N ALA A 145 -36.77 3.79 -40.74
CA ALA A 145 -37.13 4.19 -42.09
C ALA A 145 -37.18 5.73 -42.08
N PRO A 146 -37.16 6.49 -43.21
CA PRO A 146 -37.27 6.01 -44.60
C PRO A 146 -36.50 6.86 -45.68
N ARG A 147 -36.59 6.42 -46.94
CA ARG A 147 -36.50 7.16 -48.23
C ARG A 147 -35.15 7.66 -48.76
N GLU A 148 -34.75 7.11 -49.91
CA GLU A 148 -34.57 7.88 -51.17
C GLU A 148 -34.42 6.90 -52.36
N SER A 149 -35.31 6.99 -53.34
CA SER A 149 -35.10 6.41 -54.68
C SER A 149 -35.03 7.56 -55.67
N PRO A 150 -33.85 7.84 -56.27
CA PRO A 150 -33.73 8.80 -57.35
C PRO A 150 -34.25 8.23 -58.70
N PRO A 151 -34.63 9.12 -59.65
CA PRO A 151 -35.49 8.79 -60.79
C PRO A 151 -34.80 8.04 -61.94
N ARG A 152 -35.61 7.29 -62.70
CA ARG A 152 -35.24 6.49 -63.89
C ARG A 152 -34.72 7.34 -65.05
N PRO A 153 -33.62 6.93 -65.72
CA PRO A 153 -33.30 7.41 -67.05
C PRO A 153 -33.68 6.39 -68.14
N GLY A 154 -34.33 6.87 -69.22
CA GLY A 154 -34.22 6.23 -70.55
C GLY A 154 -35.46 5.52 -71.10
N GLN A 155 -36.46 6.28 -71.55
CA GLN A 155 -37.43 5.88 -72.57
C GLN A 155 -37.72 7.17 -73.37
N ALA A 156 -37.49 7.30 -74.68
CA ALA A 156 -37.49 6.39 -75.83
C ALA A 156 -36.37 6.82 -76.84
N PRO A 157 -36.19 6.27 -78.08
CA PRO A 157 -37.22 6.17 -79.14
C PRO A 157 -37.15 4.95 -80.10
N ALA A 158 -38.05 4.97 -81.11
CA ALA A 158 -38.21 4.15 -82.33
C ALA A 158 -39.19 2.97 -82.21
N ASP A 159 -40.26 2.82 -83.02
CA ASP A 159 -40.69 3.40 -84.31
C ASP A 159 -42.18 3.77 -84.32
#